data_AF-A0A2B4SI25-F1
#
_entry.id   AF-A0A2B4SI25-F1
#
_cell.length_a   1.000
_cell.length_b   1.000
_cell.length_c   1.000
_cell.angle_alpha   90.00
_cell.angle_beta   90.00
_cell.angle_gamma   90.00
#
_symmetry.space_group_name_H-M   'P 1'
#
loop_
_entity.id
_entity.type
_entity.pdbx_description
1 polymer ?
#
loop_
_entity_poly.entity_id
_entity_poly.type
_entity_poly.pdbx_seq_one_letter_code
_entity_poly.pdbx_strand_id
1 'polypeptide(L)'
;MCTCQKVPRMFAPAGQPELVRSNQKDVYYLGFLREGIAQIYRSVRGPFSWIKWKTELDLLADICYFGLTTISGYQTLVNSRVADQQPMQALGRLAKNDVTQVLVPFKDQDSTNIVMTQLKDLSIKLQTTIQPVFVSRKIGQDLKECETKPQLVNQQCVVYQFKCNLCDTGSYVGYTRGHLYACVDSHKSTSSSVCKHYDNDHAGAVPEDLLSCFKVLKKCMNKFDCLVNEMLYIKQLTPSLNVQMDSIRAKLRGSLFFLYSLGPYLIDKALTRLELWLQSQGNFPYGLHPRGRQTLSALIPFVRAGVVYVHRAHLALFYLNGIFYHIAKRITGIRYLLVRNSLRNDGSRPTYRLLGYLSVIQLIITLILTTYQHLKSGKPLERLVSQEKSASTNITSGSSMKCALCLERLRDKTVTPCGHLFCWNCITEWCVSKPECPLCRESVQLSRLVFLHHYEPT
;
A
#
# COMPACT_ATOMS: atom_id res chain seq x y z
N MET A 1 46.60 18.01 9.55
CA MET A 1 45.13 18.10 9.74
C MET A 1 44.48 17.03 8.87
N CYS A 2 44.01 15.93 9.46
CA CYS A 2 43.37 14.84 8.72
C CYS A 2 41.97 15.26 8.26
N THR A 3 41.75 15.31 6.96
CA THR A 3 40.43 15.52 6.34
C THR A 3 39.58 14.27 6.54
N CYS A 4 38.65 14.35 7.49
CA CYS A 4 37.64 13.32 7.72
C CYS A 4 36.59 13.41 6.60
N GLN A 5 36.87 12.75 5.47
CA GLN A 5 35.92 12.58 4.38
C GLN A 5 34.81 11.63 4.88
N LYS A 6 33.67 12.18 5.33
CA LYS A 6 32.47 11.40 5.63
C LYS A 6 31.97 10.76 4.33
N VAL A 7 32.41 9.54 4.06
CA VAL A 7 31.77 8.68 3.05
C VAL A 7 30.30 8.53 3.46
N PRO A 8 29.32 8.88 2.60
CA PRO A 8 27.92 8.67 2.94
C PRO A 8 27.71 7.17 3.18
N ARG A 9 27.16 6.81 4.35
CA ARG A 9 26.79 5.42 4.66
C ARG A 9 25.74 4.96 3.65
N MET A 10 26.19 4.34 2.56
CA MET A 10 25.29 3.74 1.60
C MET A 10 24.65 2.51 2.26
N PHE A 11 23.36 2.62 2.61
CA PHE A 11 22.61 1.51 3.18
C PHE A 11 22.65 0.31 2.23
N ALA A 12 22.99 -0.87 2.75
CA ALA A 12 23.01 -2.08 1.94
C ALA A 12 21.58 -2.51 1.59
N PRO A 13 21.35 -3.15 0.43
CA PRO A 13 20.06 -3.77 0.14
C PRO A 13 19.76 -4.88 1.15
N ALA A 14 18.50 -5.01 1.56
CA ALA A 14 18.06 -6.10 2.42
C ALA A 14 18.18 -7.45 1.68
N GLY A 15 18.62 -8.48 2.39
CA GLY A 15 18.69 -9.84 1.89
C GLY A 15 17.41 -10.65 2.15
N GLN A 16 17.45 -11.93 1.78
CA GLN A 16 16.36 -12.89 1.99
C GLN A 16 15.86 -12.97 3.44
N PRO A 17 16.72 -13.19 4.46
CA PRO A 17 16.24 -13.33 5.83
C PRO A 17 15.59 -12.05 6.35
N GLU A 18 16.10 -10.88 5.98
CA GLU A 18 15.52 -9.60 6.39
C GLU A 18 14.15 -9.37 5.76
N LEU A 19 14.00 -9.69 4.47
CA LEU A 19 12.73 -9.59 3.76
C LEU A 19 11.68 -10.56 4.32
N VAL A 20 12.08 -11.80 4.65
CA VAL A 20 11.19 -12.79 5.29
C VAL A 20 10.76 -12.32 6.67
N ARG A 21 11.67 -11.83 7.51
CA ARG A 21 11.33 -11.29 8.85
C ARG A 21 10.41 -10.08 8.78
N SER A 22 10.65 -9.17 7.83
CA SER A 22 9.75 -8.03 7.61
C SER A 22 8.35 -8.51 7.25
N ASN A 23 8.24 -9.50 6.36
CA ASN A 23 6.94 -10.06 6.00
C ASN A 23 6.24 -10.76 7.18
N GLN A 24 6.98 -11.53 7.98
CA GLN A 24 6.44 -12.17 9.20
C GLN A 24 5.87 -11.14 10.17
N LYS A 25 6.54 -9.99 10.32
CA LYS A 25 6.06 -8.89 11.14
C LYS A 25 4.75 -8.30 10.60
N ASP A 26 4.68 -8.04 9.29
CA ASP A 26 3.46 -7.51 8.65
C ASP A 26 2.28 -8.47 8.85
N VAL A 27 2.51 -9.77 8.64
CA VAL A 27 1.54 -10.85 8.86
C VAL A 27 1.05 -10.90 10.31
N TYR A 28 1.94 -10.76 11.29
CA TYR A 28 1.59 -10.79 12.71
C TYR A 28 0.61 -9.66 13.06
N TYR A 29 0.90 -8.42 12.64
CA TYR A 29 0.03 -7.28 12.93
C TYR A 29 -1.29 -7.35 12.16
N LEU A 30 -1.28 -7.84 10.92
CA LEU A 30 -2.51 -8.09 10.17
C LEU A 30 -3.39 -9.12 10.89
N GLY A 31 -2.81 -10.23 11.36
CA GLY A 31 -3.52 -11.23 12.14
C GLY A 31 -4.15 -10.65 13.40
N PHE A 32 -3.38 -9.83 14.14
CA PHE A 32 -3.86 -9.13 15.33
C PHE A 32 -5.05 -8.19 15.02
N LEU A 33 -4.94 -7.38 13.95
CA LEU A 33 -6.02 -6.47 13.55
C LEU A 33 -7.27 -7.21 13.08
N ARG A 34 -7.11 -8.25 12.28
CA ARG A 34 -8.22 -9.09 11.80
C ARG A 34 -8.94 -9.75 12.97
N GLU A 35 -8.21 -10.27 13.96
CA GLU A 35 -8.83 -10.87 15.14
C GLU A 35 -9.54 -9.83 16.01
N GLY A 36 -8.94 -8.64 16.21
CA GLY A 36 -9.60 -7.55 16.92
C GLY A 36 -10.91 -7.11 16.26
N ILE A 37 -10.90 -6.92 14.93
CA ILE A 37 -12.12 -6.59 14.16
C ILE A 37 -13.14 -7.73 14.24
N ALA A 38 -12.68 -8.98 14.16
CA ALA A 38 -13.56 -10.14 14.28
C ALA A 38 -14.23 -10.22 15.64
N GLN A 39 -13.50 -9.98 16.74
CA GLN A 39 -14.06 -9.96 18.10
C GLN A 39 -15.11 -8.86 18.27
N ILE A 40 -14.82 -7.64 17.81
CA ILE A 40 -15.77 -6.51 17.85
C ILE A 40 -17.01 -6.82 17.01
N TYR A 41 -16.85 -7.40 15.82
CA TYR A 41 -17.99 -7.71 14.97
C TYR A 41 -18.86 -8.84 15.54
N ARG A 42 -18.22 -9.89 16.10
CA ARG A 42 -18.91 -11.00 16.75
C ARG A 42 -19.69 -10.53 17.99
N SER A 43 -19.17 -9.60 18.77
CA SER A 43 -19.87 -9.07 19.95
C SER A 43 -21.10 -8.23 19.58
N VAL A 44 -21.07 -7.53 18.44
CA VAL A 44 -22.18 -6.65 18.02
C VAL A 44 -23.25 -7.40 17.21
N ARG A 45 -22.86 -8.29 16.28
CA ARG A 45 -23.78 -8.95 15.33
C ARG A 45 -23.84 -10.47 15.43
N GLY A 46 -23.15 -11.06 16.42
CA GLY A 46 -23.12 -12.49 16.64
C GLY A 46 -22.24 -13.26 15.64
N PRO A 47 -21.97 -14.55 15.95
CA PRO A 47 -20.99 -15.36 15.22
C PRO A 47 -21.43 -15.76 13.80
N PHE A 48 -22.73 -15.96 13.55
CA PHE A 48 -23.22 -16.35 12.22
C PHE A 48 -23.09 -15.23 11.18
N SER A 49 -23.37 -13.99 11.58
CA SER A 49 -23.19 -12.82 10.72
C SER A 49 -21.71 -12.57 10.41
N TRP A 50 -20.81 -12.86 11.37
CA TRP A 50 -19.37 -12.75 11.16
C TRP A 50 -18.88 -13.69 10.06
N ILE A 51 -19.33 -14.95 10.02
CA ILE A 51 -18.93 -15.91 8.99
C ILE A 51 -19.27 -15.37 7.60
N LYS A 52 -20.48 -14.83 7.43
CA LYS A 52 -20.94 -14.25 6.16
C LYS A 52 -20.10 -13.05 5.71
N TRP A 53 -19.69 -12.19 6.64
CA TRP A 53 -18.95 -10.95 6.34
C TRP A 53 -17.44 -11.07 6.54
N LYS A 54 -16.91 -12.26 6.87
CA LYS A 54 -15.51 -12.46 7.21
C LYS A 54 -14.55 -11.93 6.15
N THR A 55 -14.79 -12.23 4.87
CA THR A 55 -13.92 -11.79 3.76
C THR A 55 -13.86 -10.27 3.66
N GLU A 56 -14.99 -9.60 3.88
CA GLU A 56 -15.09 -8.13 3.82
C GLU A 56 -14.43 -7.47 5.04
N LEU A 57 -14.55 -8.09 6.22
CA LEU A 57 -13.91 -7.64 7.45
C LEU A 57 -12.39 -7.84 7.41
N ASP A 58 -11.92 -8.96 6.88
CA ASP A 58 -10.50 -9.21 6.66
C ASP A 58 -9.92 -8.20 5.65
N LEU A 59 -10.66 -7.87 4.58
CA LEU A 59 -10.27 -6.82 3.63
C LEU A 59 -10.20 -5.44 4.30
N LEU A 60 -11.15 -5.11 5.17
CA LEU A 60 -11.15 -3.86 5.91
C LEU A 60 -9.91 -3.75 6.80
N ALA A 61 -9.55 -4.83 7.49
CA ALA A 61 -8.32 -4.89 8.29
C ALA A 61 -7.07 -4.63 7.43
N ASP A 62 -6.99 -5.25 6.26
CA ASP A 62 -5.88 -5.08 5.32
C ASP A 62 -5.80 -3.65 4.78
N ILE A 63 -6.94 -3.06 4.42
CA ILE A 63 -7.04 -1.66 3.97
C ILE A 63 -6.58 -0.72 5.08
N CYS A 64 -7.05 -0.91 6.32
CA CYS A 64 -6.65 -0.09 7.45
C CYS A 64 -5.15 -0.20 7.70
N TYR A 65 -4.60 -1.42 7.75
CA TYR A 65 -3.18 -1.64 8.00
C TYR A 65 -2.29 -1.03 6.91
N PHE A 66 -2.54 -1.35 5.63
CA PHE A 66 -1.72 -0.86 4.54
C PHE A 66 -1.98 0.62 4.23
N GLY A 67 -3.19 1.13 4.48
CA GLY A 67 -3.48 2.56 4.43
C GLY A 67 -2.61 3.33 5.42
N LEU A 68 -2.57 2.89 6.68
CA LEU A 68 -1.75 3.52 7.72
C LEU A 68 -0.25 3.35 7.50
N THR A 69 0.20 2.16 7.12
CA THR A 69 1.65 1.85 7.01
C THR A 69 2.27 2.28 5.68
N THR A 70 1.51 2.33 4.59
CA THR A 70 2.02 2.57 3.23
C THR A 70 1.59 3.91 2.65
N ILE A 71 0.34 4.35 2.89
CA ILE A 71 -0.22 5.58 2.28
C ILE A 71 -0.01 6.81 3.17
N SER A 72 -0.09 6.66 4.49
CA SER A 72 -0.12 7.78 5.45
C SER A 72 1.11 8.72 5.46
N GLY A 73 2.09 8.51 4.56
CA GLY A 73 3.10 9.52 4.24
C GLY A 73 4.15 9.78 5.33
N TYR A 74 3.92 9.32 6.57
CA TYR A 74 4.97 9.16 7.56
C TYR A 74 6.05 8.35 6.87
N GLN A 75 7.22 8.97 6.68
CA GLN A 75 8.41 8.30 6.19
C GLN A 75 8.46 6.94 6.88
N THR A 76 8.86 5.88 6.16
CA THR A 76 9.23 4.59 6.76
C THR A 76 10.48 4.78 7.61
N LEU A 77 10.35 5.61 8.64
CA LEU A 77 11.16 5.77 9.81
C LEU A 77 10.73 4.61 10.70
N VAL A 78 11.32 3.45 10.42
CA VAL A 78 11.89 2.69 11.53
C VAL A 78 13.11 3.51 12.00
N ASN A 79 12.84 4.71 12.55
CA ASN A 79 13.70 5.30 13.55
C ASN A 79 13.42 4.44 14.78
N SER A 80 14.40 3.61 15.12
CA SER A 80 14.80 3.34 16.50
C SER A 80 13.87 3.94 17.56
N ARG A 81 12.84 3.18 17.95
CA ARG A 81 12.34 3.14 19.32
C ARG A 81 12.04 1.70 19.69
N VAL A 82 13.12 0.91 19.72
CA VAL A 82 13.34 0.01 20.84
C VAL A 82 14.40 0.73 21.66
N ALA A 83 13.93 1.53 22.59
CA ALA A 83 14.68 1.96 23.76
C ALA A 83 13.73 1.66 24.92
N ASP A 84 14.07 0.57 25.60
CA ASP A 84 13.81 0.21 26.99
C ASP A 84 12.62 0.83 27.73
N GLN A 85 11.82 -0.07 28.31
CA GLN A 85 11.03 0.22 29.49
C GLN A 85 11.97 0.44 30.69
N GLN A 86 11.88 1.61 31.33
CA GLN A 86 11.81 1.71 32.80
C GLN A 86 11.22 3.07 33.21
N PRO A 87 10.50 3.15 34.36
CA PRO A 87 9.70 4.30 34.74
C PRO A 87 10.44 5.22 35.73
N MET A 88 10.26 6.54 35.63
CA MET A 88 10.17 7.39 36.82
C MET A 88 9.63 8.80 36.52
N GLN A 89 8.92 9.31 37.52
CA GLN A 89 8.29 10.62 37.67
C GLN A 89 9.27 11.79 37.49
N ALA A 90 8.80 12.93 36.98
CA ALA A 90 8.42 14.07 37.82
C ALA A 90 8.17 15.36 37.00
N LEU A 91 7.20 16.13 37.52
CA LEU A 91 7.07 17.59 37.50
C LEU A 91 6.67 18.34 36.21
N GLY A 92 5.56 19.07 36.33
CA GLY A 92 5.58 20.50 36.00
C GLY A 92 4.51 21.02 35.04
N ARG A 93 3.42 21.53 35.62
CA ARG A 93 2.40 22.45 35.08
C ARG A 93 2.94 23.49 34.06
N LEU A 94 2.13 23.87 33.05
CA LEU A 94 1.44 25.19 32.97
C LEU A 94 0.78 25.45 31.59
N ALA A 95 -0.47 25.91 31.68
CA ALA A 95 -1.28 26.79 30.81
C ALA A 95 -1.08 26.85 29.28
N LYS A 96 -2.21 26.63 28.59
CA LYS A 96 -2.47 26.77 27.16
C LYS A 96 -2.79 28.25 26.84
N ASN A 97 -2.06 28.87 25.92
CA ASN A 97 -2.40 30.19 25.35
C ASN A 97 -3.08 29.97 23.99
N ASP A 98 -4.41 30.13 23.92
CA ASP A 98 -5.15 30.10 22.65
C ASP A 98 -5.12 31.52 22.00
N VAL A 99 -4.58 31.61 20.78
CA VAL A 99 -4.51 32.85 19.96
C VAL A 99 -5.63 32.79 18.91
N THR A 100 -6.41 33.86 18.78
CA THR A 100 -7.56 33.92 17.85
C THR A 100 -7.26 34.88 16.69
N GLN A 101 -7.33 34.39 15.45
CA GLN A 101 -7.03 35.19 14.23
C GLN A 101 -8.31 35.75 13.59
N VAL A 102 -8.29 37.01 13.15
CA VAL A 102 -9.43 37.70 12.52
C VAL A 102 -9.02 38.22 11.14
N LEU A 103 -9.72 37.83 10.08
CA LEU A 103 -9.44 38.29 8.72
C LEU A 103 -10.12 39.63 8.42
N VAL A 104 -9.37 40.60 7.90
CA VAL A 104 -9.87 41.94 7.55
C VAL A 104 -9.45 42.31 6.12
N PRO A 105 -10.33 42.82 5.25
CA PRO A 105 -9.93 43.28 3.92
C PRO A 105 -9.05 44.54 4.01
N PHE A 106 -7.93 44.54 3.28
CA PHE A 106 -7.00 45.67 3.21
C PHE A 106 -7.56 46.74 2.25
N LYS A 107 -7.72 47.96 2.75
CA LYS A 107 -8.20 49.11 1.96
C LYS A 107 -7.07 50.11 1.70
N ASP A 108 -6.52 50.65 2.77
CA ASP A 108 -5.42 51.63 2.78
C ASP A 108 -4.67 51.56 4.12
N GLN A 109 -3.47 52.14 4.17
CA GLN A 109 -2.58 52.03 5.33
C GLN A 109 -3.16 52.73 6.57
N ASP A 110 -3.85 53.87 6.41
CA ASP A 110 -4.43 54.62 7.52
C ASP A 110 -5.58 53.87 8.18
N SER A 111 -6.48 53.30 7.38
CA SER A 111 -7.56 52.43 7.85
C SER A 111 -7.02 51.17 8.55
N THR A 112 -5.92 50.61 8.04
CA THR A 112 -5.25 49.44 8.62
C THR A 112 -4.70 49.73 10.01
N ASN A 113 -4.07 50.91 10.19
CA ASN A 113 -3.53 51.36 11.46
C ASN A 113 -4.63 51.60 12.52
N ILE A 114 -5.79 52.15 12.10
CA ILE A 114 -6.95 52.35 12.98
C ILE A 114 -7.48 51.00 13.47
N VAL A 115 -7.69 50.04 12.56
CA VAL A 115 -8.17 48.69 12.90
C VAL A 115 -7.21 47.95 13.83
N MET A 116 -5.90 48.04 13.59
CA MET A 116 -4.90 47.47 14.49
C MET A 116 -4.98 48.06 15.91
N THR A 117 -5.23 49.36 16.03
CA THR A 117 -5.34 50.03 17.33
C THR A 117 -6.60 49.57 18.08
N GLN A 118 -7.73 49.46 17.39
CA GLN A 118 -8.99 48.96 17.98
C GLN A 118 -8.90 47.49 18.41
N LEU A 119 -8.27 46.63 17.61
CA LEU A 119 -8.10 45.22 17.95
C LEU A 119 -7.12 45.01 19.11
N LYS A 120 -6.13 45.90 19.28
CA LYS A 120 -5.27 45.91 20.47
C LYS A 120 -6.03 46.28 21.73
N ASP A 121 -6.88 47.31 21.69
CA ASP A 121 -7.75 47.67 22.84
C ASP A 121 -8.72 46.52 23.18
N LEU A 122 -9.28 45.87 22.16
CA LEU A 122 -10.14 44.70 22.34
C LEU A 122 -9.40 43.49 22.96
N SER A 123 -8.15 43.25 22.54
CA SER A 123 -7.30 42.19 23.06
C SER A 123 -6.99 42.39 24.55
N ILE A 124 -6.78 43.64 24.98
CA ILE A 124 -6.56 43.99 26.39
C ILE A 124 -7.83 43.74 27.21
N LYS A 125 -9.01 44.14 26.70
CA LYS A 125 -10.29 43.96 27.38
C LYS A 125 -10.72 42.50 27.52
N LEU A 126 -10.34 41.65 26.56
CA LEU A 126 -10.75 40.24 26.52
C LEU A 126 -9.68 39.27 27.05
N GLN A 127 -8.53 39.76 27.52
CA GLN A 127 -7.39 38.96 27.99
C GLN A 127 -6.99 37.80 27.05
N THR A 128 -7.17 38.00 25.75
CA THR A 128 -6.87 37.02 24.69
C THR A 128 -6.10 37.70 23.57
N THR A 129 -5.13 37.01 22.97
CA THR A 129 -4.30 37.58 21.90
C THR A 129 -5.06 37.51 20.58
N ILE A 130 -5.48 38.66 20.05
CA ILE A 130 -6.19 38.78 18.77
C ILE A 130 -5.22 39.29 17.70
N GLN A 131 -5.03 38.51 16.63
CA GLN A 131 -4.15 38.90 15.51
C GLN A 131 -4.97 39.19 14.23
N PRO A 132 -4.94 40.42 13.69
CA PRO A 132 -5.55 40.73 12.40
C PRO A 132 -4.70 40.20 11.23
N VAL A 133 -5.36 39.56 10.26
CA VAL A 133 -4.76 39.15 8.99
C VAL A 133 -5.41 39.95 7.86
N PHE A 134 -4.65 40.85 7.24
CA PHE A 134 -5.16 41.71 6.18
C PHE A 134 -5.08 41.05 4.80
N VAL A 135 -6.17 41.08 4.02
CA VAL A 135 -6.27 40.43 2.70
C VAL A 135 -6.55 41.47 1.61
N SER A 136 -5.72 41.58 0.58
CA SER A 136 -5.95 42.47 -0.57
C SER A 136 -6.54 41.73 -1.78
N ARG A 137 -7.33 42.42 -2.60
CA ARG A 137 -7.72 41.94 -3.94
C ARG A 137 -6.65 42.36 -4.95
N LYS A 138 -6.07 41.41 -5.68
CA LYS A 138 -5.04 41.68 -6.70
C LYS A 138 -5.66 42.36 -7.93
N ILE A 139 -5.24 43.59 -8.22
CA ILE A 139 -5.51 44.34 -9.47
C ILE A 139 -4.63 43.74 -10.58
N GLY A 140 -4.97 42.54 -11.03
CA GLY A 140 -4.27 41.85 -12.10
C GLY A 140 -5.19 41.22 -13.14
N GLN A 141 -6.49 41.53 -13.08
CA GLN A 141 -7.50 40.93 -13.97
C GLN A 141 -7.88 41.82 -15.16
N ASP A 142 -7.47 43.09 -15.21
CA ASP A 142 -8.02 44.02 -16.21
C ASP A 142 -7.06 44.53 -17.29
N LEU A 143 -5.74 44.29 -17.24
CA LEU A 143 -4.86 44.68 -18.36
C LEU A 143 -3.70 43.70 -18.56
N LYS A 144 -3.80 42.91 -19.64
CA LYS A 144 -2.63 42.32 -20.30
C LYS A 144 -2.78 42.52 -21.80
N GLU A 145 -1.92 43.37 -22.37
CA GLU A 145 -1.77 43.49 -23.82
C GLU A 145 -1.45 42.11 -24.42
N CYS A 146 -2.17 41.79 -25.50
CA CYS A 146 -2.10 40.52 -26.18
C CYS A 146 -0.99 40.62 -27.24
N GLU A 147 0.17 40.03 -26.99
CA GLU A 147 1.13 39.76 -28.07
C GLU A 147 0.53 38.74 -29.04
N THR A 148 0.61 39.05 -30.33
CA THR A 148 0.03 38.24 -31.40
C THR A 148 0.71 36.87 -31.47
N LYS A 149 -0.12 35.83 -31.40
CA LYS A 149 0.26 34.42 -31.41
C LYS A 149 0.87 34.03 -32.78
N PRO A 150 2.11 33.49 -32.85
CA PRO A 150 2.58 32.85 -34.08
C PRO A 150 1.83 31.54 -34.33
N GLN A 151 1.62 31.23 -35.61
CA GLN A 151 0.75 30.16 -36.09
C GLN A 151 1.18 28.75 -35.64
N LEU A 152 0.17 27.89 -35.45
CA LEU A 152 0.29 26.47 -35.07
C LEU A 152 1.22 25.71 -36.03
N VAL A 153 2.19 24.99 -35.47
CA VAL A 153 2.35 23.51 -35.52
C VAL A 153 3.70 23.16 -34.87
N ASN A 154 3.64 22.55 -33.69
CA ASN A 154 4.42 21.35 -33.35
C ASN A 154 4.14 20.98 -31.90
N GLN A 155 3.29 19.97 -31.69
CA GLN A 155 3.23 19.27 -30.41
C GLN A 155 4.60 18.63 -30.17
N GLN A 156 5.42 19.24 -29.33
CA GLN A 156 6.70 18.67 -28.92
C GLN A 156 6.50 17.95 -27.59
N CYS A 157 6.50 16.62 -27.62
CA CYS A 157 6.61 15.81 -26.43
C CYS A 157 8.09 15.71 -26.08
N VAL A 158 8.56 16.53 -25.14
CA VAL A 158 10.00 16.61 -24.80
C VAL A 158 10.23 16.55 -23.30
N VAL A 159 11.30 15.87 -22.92
CA VAL A 159 11.86 15.92 -21.57
C VAL A 159 13.00 16.93 -21.57
N TYR A 160 12.98 17.85 -20.61
CA TYR A 160 13.95 18.93 -20.49
C TYR A 160 14.58 18.93 -19.08
N GLN A 161 15.75 19.56 -18.98
CA GLN A 161 16.46 19.84 -17.75
C GLN A 161 16.62 21.35 -17.61
N PHE A 162 16.25 21.87 -16.45
CA PHE A 162 16.65 23.20 -16.01
C PHE A 162 17.90 23.10 -15.13
N LYS A 163 18.82 24.04 -15.33
CA LYS A 163 19.98 24.27 -14.48
C LYS A 163 20.04 25.75 -14.14
N CYS A 164 20.10 26.06 -12.85
CA CYS A 164 20.29 27.42 -12.38
C CYS A 164 21.65 27.94 -12.87
N ASN A 165 21.67 29.19 -13.31
CA ASN A 165 22.87 29.92 -13.71
C ASN A 165 23.64 30.51 -12.53
N LEU A 166 23.01 30.60 -11.35
CA LEU A 166 23.58 31.21 -10.14
C LEU A 166 24.11 30.17 -9.13
N CYS A 167 23.74 28.88 -9.27
CA CYS A 167 24.25 27.82 -8.41
C CYS A 167 24.24 26.44 -9.06
N ASP A 168 25.16 25.58 -8.62
CA ASP A 168 25.27 24.19 -9.09
C ASP A 168 24.19 23.26 -8.52
N THR A 169 23.57 23.67 -7.41
CA THR A 169 22.58 22.85 -6.72
C THR A 169 21.20 22.95 -7.37
N GLY A 170 20.83 24.07 -8.01
CA GLY A 170 19.50 24.33 -8.55
C GLY A 170 19.19 23.63 -9.88
N SER A 171 19.08 22.31 -9.89
CA SER A 171 18.65 21.56 -11.10
C SER A 171 17.24 21.00 -10.96
N TYR A 172 16.48 21.05 -12.05
CA TYR A 172 15.13 20.51 -12.21
C TYR A 172 15.02 19.71 -13.52
N VAL A 173 14.20 18.67 -13.57
CA VAL A 173 13.89 17.88 -14.77
C VAL A 173 12.38 17.77 -14.89
N GLY A 174 11.83 18.08 -16.07
CA GLY A 174 10.40 17.99 -16.33
C GLY A 174 10.12 17.56 -17.77
N TYR A 175 8.85 17.37 -18.09
CA TYR A 175 8.42 17.17 -19.48
C TYR A 175 7.32 18.15 -19.87
N THR A 176 7.23 18.44 -21.16
CA THR A 176 6.11 19.18 -21.75
C THR A 176 5.54 18.41 -22.94
N ARG A 177 4.26 18.64 -23.24
CA ARG A 177 3.57 18.15 -24.44
C ARG A 177 3.38 19.26 -25.49
N GLY A 178 3.71 20.50 -25.13
CA GLY A 178 3.66 21.67 -25.99
C GLY A 178 5.05 22.22 -26.24
N HIS A 179 5.12 23.42 -26.83
CA HIS A 179 6.40 24.08 -27.06
C HIS A 179 7.12 24.37 -25.74
N LEU A 180 8.44 24.12 -25.69
CA LEU A 180 9.23 24.32 -24.46
C LEU A 180 9.12 25.76 -23.95
N TYR A 181 9.07 26.74 -24.84
CA TYR A 181 8.98 28.17 -24.51
C TYR A 181 7.75 28.50 -23.64
N ALA A 182 6.57 27.99 -24.01
CA ALA A 182 5.34 28.19 -23.24
C ALA A 182 5.41 27.51 -21.86
N CYS A 183 6.15 26.40 -21.76
CA CYS A 183 6.41 25.74 -20.49
C CYS A 183 7.36 26.57 -19.60
N VAL A 184 8.39 27.18 -20.19
CA VAL A 184 9.33 28.06 -19.47
C VAL A 184 8.61 29.29 -18.91
N ASP A 185 7.70 29.89 -19.66
CA ASP A 185 6.89 30.99 -19.15
C ASP A 185 5.99 30.58 -17.97
N SER A 186 5.51 29.33 -17.96
CA SER A 186 4.77 28.80 -16.82
C SER A 186 5.63 28.69 -15.56
N HIS A 187 6.95 28.50 -15.70
CA HIS A 187 7.88 28.45 -14.58
C HIS A 187 8.19 29.81 -13.96
N LYS A 188 7.82 30.93 -14.61
CA LYS A 188 7.88 32.30 -14.05
C LYS A 188 6.78 32.55 -13.01
N SER A 189 5.80 31.65 -12.89
CA SER A 189 4.76 31.77 -11.86
C SER A 189 5.29 31.40 -10.47
N THR A 190 4.84 32.13 -9.44
CA THR A 190 5.26 31.96 -8.03
C THR A 190 5.00 30.56 -7.46
N SER A 191 4.14 29.76 -8.11
CA SER A 191 3.84 28.38 -7.70
C SER A 191 4.90 27.36 -8.15
N SER A 192 5.74 27.71 -9.13
CA SER A 192 6.78 26.87 -9.71
C SER A 192 7.92 26.60 -8.73
N SER A 193 8.46 25.38 -8.73
CA SER A 193 9.67 25.03 -7.95
C SER A 193 10.88 25.83 -8.39
N VAL A 194 10.98 26.18 -9.68
CA VAL A 194 12.05 27.02 -10.23
C VAL A 194 11.93 28.46 -9.71
N CYS A 195 10.72 29.04 -9.72
CA CYS A 195 10.50 30.40 -9.20
C CYS A 195 10.81 30.48 -7.69
N LYS A 196 10.31 29.52 -6.91
CA LYS A 196 10.59 29.43 -5.47
C LYS A 196 12.07 29.29 -5.15
N HIS A 197 12.84 28.62 -6.00
CA HIS A 197 14.29 28.53 -5.85
C HIS A 197 14.96 29.89 -6.01
N TYR A 198 14.60 30.66 -7.04
CA TYR A 198 15.11 32.02 -7.19
C TYR A 198 14.67 32.94 -6.05
N ASP A 199 13.41 32.86 -5.60
CA ASP A 199 12.90 33.67 -4.50
C ASP A 199 13.61 33.38 -3.17
N ASN A 200 13.83 32.09 -2.84
CA ASN A 200 14.40 31.68 -1.56
C ASN A 200 15.93 31.73 -1.53
N ASP A 201 16.59 31.27 -2.59
CA ASP A 201 18.04 31.05 -2.59
C ASP A 201 18.80 32.17 -3.32
N HIS A 202 18.12 32.99 -4.13
CA HIS A 202 18.73 34.06 -4.96
C HIS A 202 18.01 35.41 -4.85
N ALA A 203 17.25 35.65 -3.77
CA ALA A 203 16.55 36.91 -3.50
C ALA A 203 15.65 37.41 -4.65
N GLY A 204 15.09 36.50 -5.45
CA GLY A 204 14.21 36.82 -6.58
C GLY A 204 14.92 37.25 -7.86
N ALA A 205 16.26 37.10 -7.96
CA ALA A 205 17.05 37.46 -9.13
C ALA A 205 16.84 36.49 -10.32
N VAL A 206 15.65 36.48 -10.90
CA VAL A 206 15.33 35.67 -12.09
C VAL A 206 15.94 36.33 -13.34
N PRO A 207 16.72 35.61 -14.17
CA PRO A 207 17.28 36.15 -15.42
C PRO A 207 16.20 36.58 -16.41
N GLU A 208 16.45 37.66 -17.16
CA GLU A 208 15.54 38.11 -18.24
C GLU A 208 15.38 37.04 -19.33
N ASP A 209 16.46 36.36 -19.70
CA ASP A 209 16.45 35.21 -20.61
C ASP A 209 16.53 33.87 -19.86
N LEU A 210 15.42 33.49 -19.24
CA LEU A 210 15.27 32.24 -18.50
C LEU A 210 15.43 30.99 -19.40
N LEU A 211 15.27 31.09 -20.73
CA LEU A 211 15.33 29.94 -21.64
C LEU A 211 16.73 29.36 -21.77
N SER A 212 17.76 30.19 -21.65
CA SER A 212 19.16 29.78 -21.63
C SER A 212 19.47 28.71 -20.57
N CYS A 213 18.68 28.68 -19.49
CA CYS A 213 18.81 27.74 -18.37
C CYS A 213 18.13 26.38 -18.65
N PHE A 214 17.41 26.23 -19.76
CA PHE A 214 16.67 25.01 -20.12
C PHE A 214 17.35 24.26 -21.27
N LYS A 215 17.61 22.96 -21.07
CA LYS A 215 18.18 22.05 -22.06
C LYS A 215 17.22 20.91 -22.37
N VAL A 216 16.94 20.66 -23.66
CA VAL A 216 16.18 19.46 -24.07
C VAL A 216 17.06 18.22 -23.92
N LEU A 217 16.58 17.24 -23.16
CA LEU A 217 17.27 15.95 -22.96
C LEU A 217 16.87 14.93 -24.01
N LYS A 218 15.56 14.80 -24.27
CA LYS A 218 15.03 13.79 -25.20
C LYS A 218 13.69 14.22 -25.79
N LYS A 219 13.51 13.97 -27.10
CA LYS A 219 12.21 14.03 -27.77
C LYS A 219 11.52 12.66 -27.63
N CYS A 220 10.24 12.68 -27.30
CA CYS A 220 9.42 11.51 -27.00
C CYS A 220 8.22 11.44 -27.96
N MET A 221 7.74 10.23 -28.22
CA MET A 221 6.64 10.03 -29.19
C MET A 221 5.26 10.29 -28.59
N ASN A 222 5.11 10.09 -27.28
CA ASN A 222 3.82 10.14 -26.60
C ASN A 222 4.00 10.47 -25.11
N LYS A 223 2.90 10.86 -24.44
CA LYS A 223 2.90 11.28 -23.03
C LYS A 223 3.51 10.23 -22.10
N PHE A 224 3.25 8.95 -22.38
CA PHE A 224 3.79 7.85 -21.59
C PHE A 224 5.32 7.78 -21.71
N ASP A 225 5.86 7.91 -22.92
CA ASP A 225 7.30 7.96 -23.17
C ASP A 225 7.97 9.19 -22.51
N CYS A 226 7.31 10.36 -22.52
CA CYS A 226 7.76 11.51 -21.73
C CYS A 226 7.86 11.19 -20.23
N LEU A 227 6.82 10.57 -19.66
CA LEU A 227 6.78 10.23 -18.23
C LEU A 227 7.85 9.22 -17.86
N VAL A 228 8.06 8.17 -18.67
CA VAL A 228 9.09 7.17 -18.41
C VAL A 228 10.48 7.79 -18.48
N ASN A 229 10.77 8.59 -19.52
CA ASN A 229 12.08 9.21 -19.65
C ASN A 229 12.31 10.30 -18.58
N GLU A 230 11.29 11.08 -18.21
CA GLU A 230 11.36 12.00 -17.06
C GLU A 230 11.76 11.24 -15.78
N MET A 231 11.11 10.10 -15.48
CA MET A 231 11.47 9.26 -14.33
C MET A 231 12.90 8.72 -14.39
N LEU A 232 13.37 8.30 -15.57
CA LEU A 232 14.72 7.78 -15.78
C LEU A 232 15.78 8.87 -15.57
N TYR A 233 15.58 10.05 -16.17
CA TYR A 233 16.51 11.16 -16.03
C TYR A 233 16.53 11.75 -14.62
N ILE A 234 15.40 11.77 -13.91
CA ILE A 234 15.38 12.13 -12.48
C ILE A 234 16.22 11.16 -11.65
N LYS A 235 16.16 9.85 -11.94
CA LYS A 235 16.99 8.84 -11.23
C LYS A 235 18.47 8.95 -11.59
N GLN A 236 18.80 9.28 -12.84
CA GLN A 236 20.17 9.37 -13.31
C GLN A 236 20.86 10.66 -12.87
N LEU A 237 20.15 11.79 -12.92
CA LEU A 237 20.70 13.13 -12.66
C LEU A 237 20.44 13.62 -11.23
N THR A 238 19.51 13.01 -10.50
CA THR A 238 19.12 13.35 -9.13
C THR A 238 19.00 14.87 -8.87
N PRO A 239 18.14 15.59 -9.63
CA PRO A 239 17.96 17.04 -9.49
C PRO A 239 17.38 17.43 -8.12
N SER A 240 17.88 18.50 -7.51
CA SER A 240 17.50 18.94 -6.16
C SER A 240 16.11 19.57 -6.08
N LEU A 241 15.65 20.24 -7.15
CA LEU A 241 14.40 21.00 -7.18
C LEU A 241 13.18 20.15 -7.52
N ASN A 242 13.38 18.88 -7.90
CA ASN A 242 12.31 17.94 -8.20
C ASN A 242 11.70 17.37 -6.91
N VAL A 243 10.75 18.10 -6.33
CA VAL A 243 9.87 17.57 -5.27
C VAL A 243 8.98 16.43 -5.80
N GLN A 244 8.82 16.30 -7.12
CA GLN A 244 8.00 15.29 -7.80
C GLN A 244 8.41 13.83 -7.53
N MET A 245 9.60 13.59 -6.97
CA MET A 245 10.00 12.27 -6.49
C MET A 245 8.97 11.73 -5.45
N ASP A 246 8.30 12.61 -4.71
CA ASP A 246 7.23 12.25 -3.78
C ASP A 246 5.91 11.89 -4.48
N SER A 247 5.59 12.47 -5.65
CA SER A 247 4.41 12.08 -6.45
C SER A 247 4.59 10.70 -7.09
N ILE A 248 5.79 10.41 -7.60
CA ILE A 248 6.12 9.09 -8.16
C ILE A 248 6.11 8.04 -7.05
N ARG A 249 6.72 8.36 -5.89
CA ARG A 249 6.73 7.49 -4.71
C ARG A 249 5.31 7.31 -4.14
N ALA A 250 4.47 8.33 -4.12
CA ALA A 250 3.07 8.24 -3.73
C ALA A 250 2.25 7.38 -4.70
N LYS A 251 2.45 7.53 -6.02
CA LYS A 251 1.82 6.68 -7.04
C LYS A 251 2.27 5.22 -6.92
N LEU A 252 3.56 4.97 -6.67
CA LEU A 252 4.09 3.62 -6.42
C LEU A 252 3.57 3.02 -5.11
N ARG A 253 3.44 3.81 -4.04
CA ARG A 253 2.84 3.39 -2.76
C ARG A 253 1.35 3.11 -2.90
N GLY A 254 0.61 3.94 -3.62
CA GLY A 254 -0.80 3.72 -3.94
C GLY A 254 -1.01 2.48 -4.82
N SER A 255 -0.14 2.27 -5.81
CA SER A 255 -0.12 1.05 -6.62
C SER A 255 0.21 -0.18 -5.76
N LEU A 256 1.19 -0.10 -4.86
CA LEU A 256 1.52 -1.18 -3.93
C LEU A 256 0.33 -1.53 -3.05
N PHE A 257 -0.32 -0.53 -2.45
CA PHE A 257 -1.54 -0.71 -1.65
C PHE A 257 -2.65 -1.41 -2.45
N PHE A 258 -2.92 -0.93 -3.67
CA PHE A 258 -3.96 -1.50 -4.51
C PHE A 258 -3.67 -2.95 -4.88
N LEU A 259 -2.45 -3.26 -5.34
CA LEU A 259 -2.07 -4.62 -5.71
C LEU A 259 -2.05 -5.58 -4.51
N TYR A 260 -1.78 -5.09 -3.30
CA TYR A 260 -1.65 -5.93 -2.12
C TYR A 260 -3.00 -6.19 -1.43
N SER A 261 -3.78 -5.13 -1.17
CA SER A 261 -5.04 -5.25 -0.43
C SER A 261 -6.23 -5.52 -1.35
N LEU A 262 -6.41 -4.68 -2.38
CA LEU A 262 -7.63 -4.70 -3.20
C LEU A 262 -7.54 -5.71 -4.36
N GLY A 263 -6.36 -5.91 -4.93
CA GLY A 263 -6.14 -6.72 -6.13
C GLY A 263 -6.67 -8.16 -6.01
N PRO A 264 -6.21 -8.96 -5.02
CA PRO A 264 -6.63 -10.35 -4.88
C PRO A 264 -8.15 -10.48 -4.68
N TYR A 265 -8.72 -9.59 -3.86
CA TYR A 265 -10.15 -9.55 -3.58
C TYR A 265 -10.96 -9.19 -4.83
N LEU A 266 -10.54 -8.17 -5.59
CA LEU A 266 -11.22 -7.77 -6.82
C LEU A 266 -11.14 -8.85 -7.90
N ILE A 267 -10.01 -9.54 -8.02
CA ILE A 267 -9.85 -10.67 -8.96
C ILE A 267 -10.82 -11.79 -8.59
N ASP A 268 -10.87 -12.20 -7.32
CA ASP A 268 -11.75 -13.29 -6.87
C ASP A 268 -13.23 -12.93 -7.03
N LYS A 269 -13.61 -11.69 -6.67
CA LYS A 269 -14.98 -11.19 -6.82
C LYS A 269 -15.38 -11.03 -8.29
N ALA A 270 -14.46 -10.56 -9.14
CA ALA A 270 -14.70 -10.46 -10.59
C ALA A 270 -14.87 -11.84 -11.23
N LEU A 271 -14.01 -12.81 -10.88
CA LEU A 271 -14.13 -14.19 -11.38
C LEU A 271 -15.43 -14.84 -10.91
N THR A 272 -15.83 -14.64 -9.65
CA THR A 272 -17.08 -15.18 -9.11
C THR A 272 -18.31 -14.53 -9.73
N ARG A 273 -18.28 -13.20 -9.95
CA ARG A 273 -19.35 -12.49 -10.69
C ARG A 273 -19.44 -12.96 -12.13
N LEU A 274 -18.30 -13.17 -12.79
CA LEU A 274 -18.24 -13.68 -14.15
C LEU A 274 -18.80 -15.10 -14.24
N GLU A 275 -18.47 -15.97 -13.27
CA GLU A 275 -18.99 -17.33 -13.17
C GLU A 275 -20.51 -17.35 -12.96
N LEU A 276 -21.02 -16.57 -12.00
CA LEU A 276 -22.46 -16.43 -11.76
C LEU A 276 -23.20 -15.86 -12.99
N TRP A 277 -22.56 -14.93 -13.69
CA TRP A 277 -23.09 -14.36 -14.94
C TRP A 277 -23.11 -15.40 -16.07
N LEU A 278 -22.06 -16.21 -16.20
CA LEU A 278 -22.01 -17.34 -17.13
C LEU A 278 -22.97 -18.46 -16.75
N GLN A 279 -23.52 -18.49 -15.54
CA GLN A 279 -24.55 -19.44 -15.11
C GLN A 279 -25.97 -18.89 -15.23
N SER A 280 -26.18 -17.56 -15.21
CA SER A 280 -27.53 -16.96 -15.28
C SER A 280 -28.11 -16.97 -16.71
N GLN A 281 -29.32 -17.53 -16.88
CA GLN A 281 -29.98 -17.63 -18.19
C GLN A 281 -30.56 -16.30 -18.74
N GLY A 282 -30.29 -15.15 -18.11
CA GLY A 282 -30.94 -13.87 -18.43
C GLY A 282 -30.27 -13.08 -19.58
N ASN A 283 -31.12 -12.53 -20.47
CA ASN A 283 -30.81 -11.66 -21.61
C ASN A 283 -29.67 -10.66 -21.34
N PHE A 284 -28.62 -10.69 -22.17
CA PHE A 284 -27.55 -9.69 -22.16
C PHE A 284 -27.75 -8.66 -23.30
N PRO A 285 -27.35 -7.39 -23.12
CA PRO A 285 -27.51 -6.33 -24.13
C PRO A 285 -26.65 -6.54 -25.39
N TYR A 286 -25.71 -7.49 -25.40
CA TYR A 286 -24.95 -7.91 -26.59
C TYR A 286 -24.77 -9.43 -26.53
N GLY A 287 -25.46 -10.17 -27.40
CA GLY A 287 -25.52 -11.64 -27.35
C GLY A 287 -24.16 -12.30 -27.51
N LEU A 288 -23.64 -12.91 -26.43
CA LEU A 288 -22.44 -13.74 -26.50
C LEU A 288 -22.82 -15.11 -27.10
N HIS A 289 -22.14 -15.53 -28.16
CA HIS A 289 -22.40 -16.82 -28.82
C HIS A 289 -22.27 -17.99 -27.81
N PRO A 290 -23.14 -19.01 -27.84
CA PRO A 290 -23.17 -20.10 -26.85
C PRO A 290 -21.83 -20.87 -26.72
N ARG A 291 -21.06 -21.00 -27.80
CA ARG A 291 -19.67 -21.55 -27.75
C ARG A 291 -18.71 -20.66 -26.94
N GLY A 292 -18.86 -19.35 -27.00
CA GLY A 292 -18.06 -18.39 -26.22
C GLY A 292 -18.34 -18.51 -24.71
N ARG A 293 -19.60 -18.77 -24.35
CA ARG A 293 -20.02 -18.98 -22.95
C ARG A 293 -19.41 -20.25 -22.35
N GLN A 294 -19.42 -21.35 -23.11
CA GLN A 294 -18.84 -22.63 -22.69
C GLN A 294 -17.31 -22.55 -22.55
N THR A 295 -16.62 -21.93 -23.52
CA THR A 295 -15.17 -21.75 -23.46
C THR A 295 -14.75 -20.86 -22.30
N LEU A 296 -15.47 -19.76 -22.04
CA LEU A 296 -15.16 -18.88 -20.92
C LEU A 296 -15.42 -19.53 -19.55
N SER A 297 -16.49 -20.32 -19.44
CA SER A 297 -16.78 -21.10 -18.22
C SER A 297 -15.69 -22.14 -17.95
N ALA A 298 -15.23 -22.83 -19.01
CA ALA A 298 -14.12 -23.76 -18.91
C ALA A 298 -12.81 -23.08 -18.51
N LEU A 299 -12.59 -21.81 -18.90
CA LEU A 299 -11.35 -21.07 -18.65
C LEU A 299 -11.20 -20.56 -17.19
N ILE A 300 -12.30 -20.23 -16.52
CA ILE A 300 -12.28 -19.69 -15.14
C ILE A 300 -11.48 -20.55 -14.14
N PRO A 301 -11.69 -21.88 -14.04
CA PRO A 301 -10.91 -22.71 -13.11
C PRO A 301 -9.41 -22.72 -13.47
N PHE A 302 -9.04 -22.67 -14.76
CA PHE A 302 -7.63 -22.56 -15.16
C PHE A 302 -7.03 -21.22 -14.76
N VAL A 303 -7.78 -20.11 -14.88
CA VAL A 303 -7.31 -18.79 -14.44
C VAL A 303 -7.09 -18.78 -12.93
N ARG A 304 -8.04 -19.30 -12.14
CA ARG A 304 -7.89 -19.42 -10.67
C ARG A 304 -6.67 -20.26 -10.29
N ALA A 305 -6.46 -21.42 -10.94
CA ALA A 305 -5.29 -22.25 -10.71
C ALA A 305 -3.99 -21.54 -11.13
N GLY A 306 -4.00 -20.86 -12.28
CA GLY A 306 -2.87 -20.10 -12.80
C GLY A 306 -2.37 -19.04 -11.84
N VAL A 307 -3.28 -18.31 -11.17
CA VAL A 307 -2.91 -17.32 -10.13
C VAL A 307 -2.12 -17.98 -8.99
N VAL A 308 -2.52 -19.17 -8.53
CA VAL A 308 -1.83 -19.91 -7.47
C VAL A 308 -0.43 -20.33 -7.93
N TYR A 309 -0.31 -20.88 -9.15
CA TYR A 309 0.99 -21.29 -9.69
C TYR A 309 1.94 -20.12 -9.93
N VAL A 310 1.43 -18.98 -10.42
CA VAL A 310 2.23 -17.74 -10.57
C VAL A 310 2.75 -17.27 -9.21
N HIS A 311 1.92 -17.34 -8.16
CA HIS A 311 2.36 -16.99 -6.81
C HIS A 311 3.48 -17.92 -6.31
N ARG A 312 3.32 -19.24 -6.48
CA ARG A 312 4.33 -20.24 -6.11
C ARG A 312 5.64 -20.07 -6.88
N ALA A 313 5.56 -19.85 -8.19
CA ALA A 313 6.72 -19.60 -9.03
C ALA A 313 7.47 -18.31 -8.61
N HIS A 314 6.74 -17.25 -8.27
CA HIS A 314 7.33 -16.02 -7.75
C HIS A 314 8.03 -16.23 -6.39
N LEU A 315 7.43 -16.98 -5.47
CA LEU A 315 8.05 -17.33 -4.18
C LEU A 315 9.32 -18.17 -4.38
N ALA A 316 9.30 -19.14 -5.28
CA ALA A 316 10.49 -19.92 -5.64
C ALA A 316 11.61 -19.02 -6.18
N LEU A 317 11.27 -18.10 -7.10
CA LEU A 317 12.21 -17.12 -7.64
C LEU A 317 12.76 -16.16 -6.56
N PHE A 318 11.96 -15.84 -5.56
CA PHE A 318 12.41 -15.07 -4.40
C PHE A 318 13.47 -15.82 -3.58
N TYR A 319 13.26 -17.10 -3.29
CA TYR A 319 14.23 -17.90 -2.52
C TYR A 319 15.52 -18.20 -3.30
N LEU A 320 15.50 -18.10 -4.63
CA LEU A 320 16.72 -18.20 -5.45
C LEU A 320 17.49 -16.88 -5.54
N ASN A 321 16.80 -15.76 -5.83
CA ASN A 321 17.43 -14.48 -6.18
C ASN A 321 17.42 -13.45 -5.04
N GLY A 322 16.48 -13.55 -4.10
CA GLY A 322 16.46 -12.77 -2.86
C GLY A 322 16.03 -11.32 -2.96
N ILE A 323 15.37 -10.91 -4.06
CA ILE A 323 15.14 -9.49 -4.35
C ILE A 323 13.76 -9.01 -3.88
N PHE A 324 12.69 -9.75 -4.18
CA PHE A 324 11.31 -9.33 -3.92
C PHE A 324 10.47 -10.47 -3.37
N TYR A 325 10.02 -10.36 -2.12
CA TYR A 325 9.13 -11.36 -1.50
C TYR A 325 7.71 -11.31 -2.07
N HIS A 326 7.20 -10.10 -2.38
CA HIS A 326 5.83 -9.90 -2.88
C HIS A 326 5.80 -9.53 -4.37
N ILE A 327 4.80 -10.04 -5.10
CA ILE A 327 4.57 -9.71 -6.52
C ILE A 327 4.33 -8.21 -6.69
N ALA A 328 3.53 -7.61 -5.80
CA ALA A 328 3.26 -6.17 -5.82
C ALA A 328 4.54 -5.34 -5.69
N LYS A 329 5.51 -5.79 -4.88
CA LYS A 329 6.83 -5.14 -4.71
C LYS A 329 7.74 -5.34 -5.92
N ARG A 330 7.64 -6.48 -6.60
CA ARG A 330 8.34 -6.75 -7.86
C ARG A 330 7.84 -5.84 -8.99
N ILE A 331 6.52 -5.66 -9.11
CA ILE A 331 5.91 -4.80 -10.13
C ILE A 331 6.24 -3.32 -9.88
N THR A 332 6.19 -2.89 -8.61
CA THR A 332 6.51 -1.50 -8.24
C THR A 332 8.00 -1.21 -8.14
N GLY A 333 8.86 -2.23 -8.13
CA GLY A 333 10.32 -2.09 -8.03
C GLY A 333 10.81 -1.52 -6.69
N ILE A 334 9.98 -1.54 -5.63
CA ILE A 334 10.33 -1.01 -4.32
C ILE A 334 11.26 -1.99 -3.61
N ARG A 335 12.49 -1.57 -3.33
CA ARG A 335 13.52 -2.38 -2.64
C ARG A 335 13.62 -1.97 -1.18
N TYR A 336 13.80 -2.97 -0.31
CA TYR A 336 14.08 -2.74 1.10
C TYR A 336 15.57 -2.51 1.31
N LEU A 337 15.88 -1.62 2.25
CA LEU A 337 17.24 -1.31 2.66
C LEU A 337 17.45 -1.78 4.09
N LEU A 338 18.64 -2.30 4.35
CA LEU A 338 19.08 -2.66 5.68
C LEU A 338 19.65 -1.42 6.38
N VAL A 339 18.98 -0.98 7.45
CA VAL A 339 19.39 0.20 8.23
C VAL A 339 20.61 -0.12 9.11
N ARG A 340 20.72 -1.36 9.62
CA ARG A 340 21.80 -1.80 10.51
C ARG A 340 22.59 -2.94 9.88
N ASN A 341 23.73 -2.60 9.27
CA ASN A 341 24.63 -3.59 8.64
C ASN A 341 25.14 -4.67 9.60
N SER A 342 25.19 -4.40 10.91
CA SER A 342 25.59 -5.38 11.94
C SER A 342 24.61 -6.57 12.07
N LEU A 343 23.38 -6.46 11.55
CA LEU A 343 22.41 -7.56 11.54
C LEU A 343 22.43 -8.38 10.24
N ARG A 344 23.32 -8.05 9.29
CA ARG A 344 23.43 -8.72 7.99
C ARG A 344 23.90 -10.16 8.19
N ASN A 345 23.04 -11.12 7.85
CA ASN A 345 23.36 -12.54 8.00
C ASN A 345 23.63 -13.22 6.65
N ASP A 346 24.84 -13.03 6.12
CA ASP A 346 25.24 -13.61 4.83
C ASP A 346 25.35 -15.15 4.86
N GLY A 347 25.56 -15.75 6.03
CA GLY A 347 25.67 -17.21 6.19
C GLY A 347 24.38 -17.97 5.91
N SER A 348 23.23 -17.29 5.90
CA SER A 348 21.92 -17.92 5.67
C SER A 348 21.50 -18.02 4.20
N ARG A 349 22.20 -17.33 3.29
CA ARG A 349 21.94 -17.36 1.84
C ARG A 349 21.89 -18.77 1.22
N PRO A 350 22.82 -19.71 1.52
CA PRO A 350 22.75 -21.06 0.97
C PRO A 350 21.50 -21.82 1.44
N THR A 351 21.07 -21.65 2.70
CA THR A 351 19.87 -22.29 3.25
C THR A 351 18.60 -21.83 2.52
N TYR A 352 18.47 -20.54 2.23
CA TYR A 352 17.34 -20.03 1.45
C TYR A 352 17.38 -20.48 0.00
N ARG A 353 18.55 -20.62 -0.62
CA ARG A 353 18.68 -21.20 -1.97
C ARG A 353 18.24 -22.66 -2.00
N LEU A 354 18.57 -23.45 -0.98
CA LEU A 354 18.08 -24.82 -0.84
C LEU A 354 16.55 -24.84 -0.80
N LEU A 355 15.93 -23.97 0.02
CA LEU A 355 14.48 -23.83 0.07
C LEU A 355 13.90 -23.43 -1.29
N GLY A 356 14.60 -22.59 -2.05
CA GLY A 356 14.29 -22.24 -3.44
C GLY A 356 14.25 -23.46 -4.35
N TYR A 357 15.30 -24.29 -4.37
CA TYR A 357 15.33 -25.50 -5.17
C TYR A 357 14.23 -26.49 -4.77
N LEU A 358 14.00 -26.69 -3.47
CA LEU A 358 12.90 -27.53 -2.99
C LEU A 358 11.54 -27.03 -3.45
N SER A 359 11.31 -25.71 -3.43
CA SER A 359 10.06 -25.12 -3.90
C SER A 359 9.86 -25.26 -5.43
N VAL A 360 10.94 -25.19 -6.22
CA VAL A 360 10.89 -25.45 -7.67
C VAL A 360 10.57 -26.91 -7.94
N ILE A 361 11.24 -27.83 -7.24
CA ILE A 361 10.98 -29.27 -7.37
C ILE A 361 9.54 -29.59 -6.98
N GLN A 362 9.05 -29.04 -5.86
CA GLN A 362 7.66 -29.19 -5.43
C GLN A 362 6.69 -28.67 -6.49
N LEU A 363 6.95 -27.49 -7.08
CA LEU A 363 6.12 -26.94 -8.15
C LEU A 363 6.08 -27.83 -9.39
N ILE A 364 7.23 -28.36 -9.81
CA ILE A 364 7.35 -29.29 -10.95
C ILE A 364 6.58 -30.58 -10.65
N ILE A 365 6.77 -31.18 -9.48
CA ILE A 365 6.05 -32.39 -9.07
C ILE A 365 4.55 -32.15 -9.06
N THR A 366 4.08 -31.03 -8.48
CA THR A 366 2.65 -30.67 -8.49
C THR A 366 2.14 -30.54 -9.92
N LEU A 367 2.86 -29.86 -10.81
CA LEU A 367 2.46 -29.70 -12.21
C LEU A 367 2.38 -31.04 -12.95
N ILE A 368 3.37 -31.92 -12.76
CA ILE A 368 3.42 -33.25 -13.37
C ILE A 368 2.25 -34.11 -12.85
N LEU A 369 2.01 -34.13 -11.54
CA LEU A 369 0.91 -34.92 -10.96
C LEU A 369 -0.45 -34.39 -11.42
N THR A 370 -0.65 -33.06 -11.45
CA THR A 370 -1.91 -32.46 -11.90
C THR A 370 -2.14 -32.72 -13.40
N THR A 371 -1.12 -32.57 -14.25
CA THR A 371 -1.24 -32.86 -15.68
C THR A 371 -1.48 -34.35 -15.95
N TYR A 372 -0.79 -35.24 -15.24
CA TYR A 372 -1.00 -36.68 -15.33
C TYR A 372 -2.42 -37.09 -14.89
N GLN A 373 -2.93 -36.54 -13.79
CA GLN A 373 -4.30 -36.77 -13.33
C GLN A 373 -5.33 -36.24 -14.33
N HIS A 374 -5.09 -35.07 -14.92
CA HIS A 374 -5.97 -34.49 -15.93
C HIS A 374 -6.01 -35.35 -17.20
N LEU A 375 -4.85 -35.83 -17.68
CA LEU A 375 -4.75 -36.71 -18.85
C LEU A 375 -5.41 -38.08 -18.60
N LYS A 376 -5.32 -38.60 -17.37
CA LYS A 376 -5.82 -39.94 -17.01
C LYS A 376 -7.30 -39.96 -16.61
N SER A 377 -7.83 -38.89 -15.99
CA SER A 377 -9.17 -38.93 -15.37
C SER A 377 -10.28 -38.23 -16.14
N GLY A 378 -9.99 -37.34 -17.09
CA GLY A 378 -11.04 -36.57 -17.80
C GLY A 378 -12.00 -35.79 -16.89
N LYS A 379 -11.68 -35.61 -15.60
CA LYS A 379 -12.52 -34.94 -14.60
C LYS A 379 -12.16 -33.45 -14.49
N PRO A 380 -13.12 -32.54 -14.27
CA PRO A 380 -12.86 -31.10 -14.25
C PRO A 380 -11.92 -30.70 -13.10
N LEU A 381 -11.04 -29.74 -13.39
CA LEU A 381 -9.97 -29.16 -12.55
C LEU A 381 -10.43 -28.57 -11.19
N GLU A 382 -11.74 -28.50 -10.96
CA GLU A 382 -12.40 -27.80 -9.86
C GLU A 382 -12.15 -28.41 -8.47
N ARG A 383 -11.94 -29.73 -8.36
CA ARG A 383 -11.69 -30.40 -7.07
C ARG A 383 -10.31 -30.13 -6.47
N LEU A 384 -9.32 -29.76 -7.28
CA LEU A 384 -7.93 -29.59 -6.84
C LEU A 384 -7.67 -28.19 -6.26
N VAL A 385 -8.37 -27.17 -6.74
CA VAL A 385 -8.31 -25.80 -6.18
C VAL A 385 -8.81 -25.77 -4.73
N SER A 386 -9.80 -26.60 -4.39
CA SER A 386 -10.33 -26.74 -3.03
C SER A 386 -9.37 -27.47 -2.09
N GLN A 387 -8.56 -28.39 -2.61
CA GLN A 387 -7.58 -29.16 -1.83
C GLN A 387 -6.29 -28.37 -1.56
N GLU A 388 -5.92 -27.43 -2.45
CA GLU A 388 -4.71 -26.60 -2.31
C GLU A 388 -4.88 -25.30 -1.52
N LYS A 389 -6.12 -24.80 -1.34
CA LYS A 389 -6.41 -23.73 -0.35
C LYS A 389 -5.94 -24.11 1.05
N SER A 390 -5.80 -25.40 1.36
CA SER A 390 -5.33 -25.90 2.66
C SER A 390 -3.80 -25.93 2.82
N ALA A 391 -3.01 -25.86 1.74
CA ALA A 391 -1.55 -25.99 1.80
C ALA A 391 -0.81 -24.63 1.66
N SER A 392 -1.41 -23.65 0.98
CA SER A 392 -0.79 -22.34 0.72
C SER A 392 -1.27 -21.22 1.67
N THR A 393 -2.20 -21.53 2.59
CA THR A 393 -2.88 -20.55 3.46
C THR A 393 -2.60 -20.81 4.96
N ASN A 394 -1.50 -21.48 5.31
CA ASN A 394 -1.15 -21.72 6.72
C ASN A 394 -0.60 -20.49 7.45
N ILE A 395 -0.68 -19.31 6.85
CA ILE A 395 -0.43 -18.07 7.55
C ILE A 395 -1.55 -17.08 7.19
N THR A 396 -2.54 -17.03 8.08
CA THR A 396 -3.76 -16.20 8.10
C THR A 396 -5.06 -16.81 7.52
N SER A 397 -6.02 -16.98 8.42
CA SER A 397 -7.47 -17.22 8.24
C SER A 397 -7.96 -18.64 7.91
N GLY A 398 -8.52 -19.29 8.95
CA GLY A 398 -9.56 -20.31 8.83
C GLY A 398 -9.05 -21.74 9.01
N SER A 399 -9.25 -22.27 10.22
CA SER A 399 -9.16 -23.69 10.50
C SER A 399 -9.85 -24.49 9.40
N SER A 400 -9.08 -25.31 8.68
CA SER A 400 -9.64 -26.53 8.11
C SER A 400 -10.48 -27.18 9.21
N MET A 401 -11.73 -27.57 8.90
CA MET A 401 -12.69 -28.25 9.80
C MET A 401 -12.13 -29.56 10.35
N LYS A 402 -11.07 -29.47 11.15
CA LYS A 402 -10.34 -30.55 11.78
C LYS A 402 -10.55 -30.42 13.27
N CYS A 403 -10.83 -31.53 13.93
CA CYS A 403 -10.93 -31.56 15.37
C CYS A 403 -9.54 -31.32 15.97
N ALA A 404 -9.41 -30.42 16.95
CA ALA A 404 -8.12 -30.21 17.61
C ALA A 404 -7.68 -31.38 18.51
N LEU A 405 -8.58 -32.33 18.79
CA LEU A 405 -8.30 -33.52 19.58
C LEU A 405 -7.82 -34.70 18.72
N CYS A 406 -8.55 -35.04 17.64
CA CYS A 406 -8.15 -36.14 16.76
C CYS A 406 -7.39 -35.72 15.49
N LEU A 407 -7.26 -34.41 15.22
CA LEU A 407 -6.63 -33.83 14.03
C LEU A 407 -7.23 -34.23 12.67
N GLU A 408 -8.26 -35.09 12.68
CA GLU A 408 -9.06 -35.49 11.52
C GLU A 408 -10.19 -34.50 11.25
N ARG A 409 -10.85 -34.65 10.09
CA ARG A 409 -12.05 -33.88 9.75
C ARG A 409 -13.13 -34.06 10.82
N LEU A 410 -13.77 -32.96 11.22
CA LEU A 410 -14.88 -32.98 12.19
C LEU A 410 -16.01 -33.91 11.69
N ARG A 411 -16.17 -35.05 12.35
CA ARG A 411 -17.34 -35.93 12.28
C ARG A 411 -18.23 -35.64 13.48
N ASP A 412 -19.54 -35.68 13.31
CA ASP A 412 -20.50 -35.52 14.43
C ASP A 412 -20.19 -34.27 15.28
N LYS A 413 -20.34 -33.10 14.65
CA LYS A 413 -19.83 -31.82 15.16
C LYS A 413 -20.49 -31.44 16.48
N THR A 414 -19.68 -31.03 17.43
CA THR A 414 -20.12 -30.52 18.73
C THR A 414 -19.52 -29.16 18.98
N VAL A 415 -20.34 -28.24 19.46
CA VAL A 415 -19.91 -26.92 19.88
C VAL A 415 -19.93 -26.84 21.41
N THR A 416 -18.82 -26.37 21.99
CA THR A 416 -18.75 -26.03 23.41
C THR A 416 -19.46 -24.70 23.67
N PRO A 417 -19.87 -24.39 24.92
CA PRO A 417 -20.49 -23.09 25.26
C PRO A 417 -19.63 -21.87 24.86
N CYS A 418 -18.31 -22.05 24.81
CA CYS A 418 -17.34 -21.04 24.37
C CYS A 418 -17.22 -20.90 22.83
N GLY A 419 -17.96 -21.70 22.06
CA GLY A 419 -18.03 -21.61 20.60
C GLY A 419 -16.98 -22.40 19.82
N HIS A 420 -16.17 -23.25 20.49
CA HIS A 420 -15.17 -24.09 19.84
C HIS A 420 -15.77 -25.41 19.34
N LEU A 421 -15.28 -25.91 18.20
CA LEU A 421 -15.82 -27.07 17.48
C LEU A 421 -14.91 -28.30 17.61
N PHE A 422 -15.51 -29.44 17.96
CA PHE A 422 -14.84 -30.73 18.09
C PHE A 422 -15.75 -31.87 17.56
N CYS A 423 -15.23 -33.08 17.41
CA CYS A 423 -16.07 -34.26 17.24
C CYS A 423 -16.75 -34.59 18.57
N TRP A 424 -18.02 -35.04 18.54
CA TRP A 424 -18.78 -35.41 19.73
C TRP A 424 -18.02 -36.36 20.64
N ASN A 425 -17.57 -37.50 20.11
CA ASN A 425 -16.84 -38.49 20.90
C ASN A 425 -15.54 -37.92 21.50
N CYS A 426 -14.84 -37.05 20.77
CA CYS A 426 -13.57 -36.51 21.26
C CYS A 426 -13.78 -35.53 22.42
N ILE A 427 -14.76 -34.63 22.32
CA ILE A 427 -14.98 -33.62 23.37
C ILE A 427 -15.69 -34.21 24.59
N THR A 428 -16.57 -35.20 24.42
CA THR A 428 -17.20 -35.88 25.56
C THR A 428 -16.17 -36.66 26.37
N GLU A 429 -15.28 -37.41 25.70
CA GLU A 429 -14.19 -38.14 26.35
C GLU A 429 -13.22 -37.20 27.08
N TRP A 430 -12.86 -36.08 26.46
CA TRP A 430 -12.05 -35.05 27.10
C TRP A 430 -12.72 -34.48 28.35
N CYS A 431 -13.98 -34.04 28.24
CA CYS A 431 -14.73 -33.42 29.33
C CYS A 431 -14.99 -34.37 30.51
N VAL A 432 -14.96 -35.70 30.30
CA VAL A 432 -15.00 -36.69 31.39
C VAL A 432 -13.71 -36.63 32.22
N SER A 433 -12.56 -36.47 31.59
CA SER A 433 -11.26 -36.38 32.29
C SER A 433 -10.98 -35.00 32.87
N LYS A 434 -11.29 -33.94 32.12
CA LYS A 434 -11.08 -32.53 32.48
C LYS A 434 -12.25 -31.70 31.94
N PRO A 435 -13.14 -31.17 32.80
CA PRO A 435 -14.32 -30.42 32.38
C PRO A 435 -13.96 -28.97 31.98
N GLU A 436 -13.02 -28.82 31.04
CA GLU A 436 -12.55 -27.56 30.48
C GLU A 436 -12.38 -27.66 28.96
N CYS A 437 -12.55 -26.56 28.24
CA CYS A 437 -12.35 -26.52 26.80
C CYS A 437 -10.84 -26.69 26.46
N PRO A 438 -10.47 -27.62 25.55
CA PRO A 438 -9.08 -27.82 25.15
C PRO A 438 -8.38 -26.59 24.54
N LEU A 439 -9.15 -25.63 23.99
CA LEU A 439 -8.62 -24.47 23.29
C LEU A 439 -8.53 -23.22 24.17
N CYS A 440 -9.59 -22.90 24.91
CA CYS A 440 -9.64 -21.68 25.75
C CYS A 440 -9.65 -21.94 27.26
N ARG A 441 -9.68 -23.21 27.69
CA ARG A 441 -9.72 -23.63 29.11
C ARG A 441 -10.91 -23.11 29.92
N GLU A 442 -11.94 -22.61 29.23
CA GLU A 442 -13.21 -22.25 29.88
C GLU A 442 -13.90 -23.52 30.41
N SER A 443 -14.53 -23.46 31.58
CA SER A 443 -15.17 -24.62 32.19
C SER A 443 -16.38 -25.08 31.37
N VAL A 444 -16.44 -26.38 31.07
CA VAL A 444 -17.48 -26.98 30.22
C VAL A 444 -18.11 -28.17 30.95
N GLN A 445 -19.44 -28.10 31.13
CA GLN A 445 -20.23 -29.23 31.61
C GLN A 445 -20.77 -30.05 30.43
N LEU A 446 -20.78 -31.39 30.56
CA LEU A 446 -21.25 -32.28 29.49
C LEU A 446 -22.69 -31.99 29.04
N SER A 447 -23.58 -31.61 29.97
CA SER A 447 -24.97 -31.25 29.67
C SER A 447 -25.13 -30.00 28.80
N ARG A 448 -24.09 -29.16 28.72
CA ARG A 448 -24.09 -27.91 27.94
C ARG A 448 -23.39 -28.04 26.59
N LEU A 449 -22.94 -29.24 26.24
CA LEU A 449 -22.42 -29.54 24.89
C LEU A 449 -23.59 -29.62 23.92
N VAL A 450 -23.51 -28.86 22.82
CA VAL A 450 -24.56 -28.85 21.80
C VAL A 450 -24.07 -29.63 20.60
N PHE A 451 -24.77 -30.72 20.29
CA PHE A 451 -24.55 -31.49 19.07
C PHE A 451 -25.18 -30.78 17.87
N LEU A 452 -24.42 -30.59 16.80
CA LEU A 452 -24.86 -29.90 15.61
C LEU A 452 -25.29 -30.91 14.53
N HIS A 453 -26.60 -31.15 14.42
CA HIS A 453 -27.16 -31.90 13.29
C HIS A 453 -27.27 -30.99 12.05
N HIS A 454 -26.84 -31.49 10.88
CA HIS A 454 -26.98 -30.84 9.56
C HIS A 454 -26.23 -29.50 9.36
N TYR A 455 -25.14 -29.26 10.09
CA TYR A 455 -24.31 -28.08 9.87
C TYR A 455 -23.36 -28.26 8.67
N GLU A 456 -23.80 -27.86 7.47
CA GLU A 456 -22.95 -27.66 6.31
C GLU A 456 -22.47 -26.20 6.23
N PRO A 457 -21.15 -25.93 6.34
CA PRO A 457 -20.64 -24.58 6.20
C PRO A 457 -20.69 -24.19 4.71
N THR A 458 -21.54 -23.22 4.37
CA THR A 458 -21.59 -22.56 3.05
C THR A 458 -20.35 -21.71 2.81
#